data_AF-A0A7W0Z1I2-F1
#
_entry.id   AF-A0A7W0Z1I2-F1
#
_cell.length_a   1.000
_cell.length_b   1.000
_cell.length_c   1.000
_cell.angle_alpha   90.00
_cell.angle_beta   90.00
_cell.angle_gamma   90.00
#
_symmetry.space_group_name_H-M   'P 1'
#
loop_
_entity.id
_entity.type
_entity.pdbx_description
1 polymer ?
#
loop_
_entity_poly.entity_id
_entity_poly.type
_entity_poly.pdbx_seq_one_letter_code
_entity_poly.pdbx_strand_id
1 'polypeptide(L)'
;MTGCTDDTAGYQFANDPRPTRQAATPDAVVTRPPPPPAEQAAAARPFAELVVARGAPDRIYFDAGAELWTVAASGSEPGRVFAPGSGESIVGVSPSPSGDQVAVLVASADGRSSVLVIAPDGALIEVFDRILPPPAAMVAP
;
A
#
# COMPACT_ATOMS: atom_id res chain seq x y z
N MET A 1 -17.18 -48.16 84.11
CA MET A 1 -18.54 -48.71 83.93
C MET A 1 -18.82 -48.64 82.43
N THR A 2 -19.17 -49.80 81.88
CA THR A 2 -19.36 -50.15 80.46
C THR A 2 -20.38 -49.27 79.75
N GLY A 3 -20.28 -49.14 78.42
CA GLY A 3 -21.34 -48.56 77.59
C GLY A 3 -20.88 -48.25 76.17
N CYS A 4 -20.81 -49.28 75.33
CA CYS A 4 -20.29 -49.29 73.97
C CYS A 4 -20.96 -48.26 73.04
N THR A 5 -20.11 -47.53 72.31
CA THR A 5 -20.39 -46.93 71.00
C THR A 5 -20.96 -47.98 70.05
N ASP A 6 -22.21 -47.80 69.64
CA ASP A 6 -22.78 -48.46 68.47
C ASP A 6 -22.90 -47.39 67.40
N ASP A 7 -22.00 -47.46 66.43
CA ASP A 7 -21.94 -46.58 65.27
C ASP A 7 -23.09 -47.00 64.35
N THR A 8 -24.23 -46.32 64.48
CA THR A 8 -25.44 -46.55 63.65
C THR A 8 -25.25 -46.04 62.22
N ALA A 9 -24.04 -46.13 61.66
CA ALA A 9 -23.82 -46.08 60.23
C ALA A 9 -24.25 -47.43 59.64
N GLY A 10 -25.57 -47.60 59.49
CA GLY A 10 -26.16 -48.78 58.87
C GLY A 10 -25.55 -49.09 57.50
N TYR A 11 -25.55 -50.37 57.13
CA TYR A 11 -25.06 -50.87 55.85
C TYR A 11 -25.72 -50.13 54.68
N GLN A 12 -25.02 -49.17 54.10
CA GLN A 12 -25.43 -48.46 52.90
C GLN A 12 -25.13 -49.33 51.68
N PHE A 13 -26.18 -49.89 51.08
CA PHE A 13 -26.08 -50.79 49.95
C PHE A 13 -25.70 -49.99 48.69
N ALA A 14 -24.96 -50.61 47.78
CA ALA A 14 -24.37 -49.98 46.59
C ALA A 14 -25.36 -49.30 45.61
N ASN A 15 -26.66 -49.35 45.89
CA ASN A 15 -27.72 -48.78 45.05
C ASN A 15 -28.45 -47.59 45.69
N ASP A 16 -28.04 -47.12 46.88
CA ASP A 16 -28.64 -45.91 47.47
C ASP A 16 -28.13 -44.64 46.77
N PRO A 17 -29.01 -43.70 46.37
CA PRO A 17 -28.60 -42.50 45.65
C PRO A 17 -27.72 -41.62 46.55
N ARG A 18 -26.48 -41.37 46.14
CA ARG A 18 -25.64 -40.38 46.83
C ARG A 18 -26.33 -39.01 46.79
N PRO A 19 -26.46 -38.30 47.92
CA PRO A 19 -26.81 -36.88 47.90
C PRO A 19 -25.70 -36.13 47.15
N THR A 20 -26.00 -35.63 45.95
CA THR A 20 -25.07 -34.77 45.21
C THR A 20 -24.97 -33.43 45.92
N ARG A 21 -23.96 -33.28 46.77
CA ARG A 21 -23.52 -31.96 47.23
C ARG A 21 -22.95 -31.23 46.01
N GLN A 22 -23.77 -30.40 45.38
CA GLN A 22 -23.33 -29.53 44.29
C GLN A 22 -22.26 -28.58 44.84
N ALA A 23 -21.00 -28.81 44.47
CA ALA A 23 -19.93 -27.87 44.73
C ALA A 23 -20.22 -26.61 43.90
N ALA A 24 -20.29 -25.45 44.55
CA ALA A 24 -20.32 -24.18 43.83
C ALA A 24 -19.01 -24.06 43.05
N THR A 25 -19.09 -24.08 41.72
CA THR A 25 -17.96 -23.78 40.86
C THR A 25 -17.55 -22.33 41.16
N PRO A 26 -16.31 -22.05 41.58
CA PRO A 26 -15.86 -20.67 41.67
C PRO A 26 -15.89 -20.07 40.27
N ASP A 27 -16.51 -18.91 40.10
CA ASP A 27 -16.45 -18.14 38.86
C ASP A 27 -14.99 -17.94 38.50
N ALA A 28 -14.56 -18.58 37.40
CA ALA A 28 -13.25 -18.34 36.85
C ALA A 28 -13.22 -16.89 36.37
N VAL A 29 -12.45 -16.05 37.06
CA VAL A 29 -12.14 -14.69 36.61
C VAL A 29 -11.38 -14.83 35.30
N VAL A 30 -12.07 -14.60 34.18
CA VAL A 30 -11.43 -14.52 32.87
C VAL A 30 -10.61 -13.23 32.83
N THR A 31 -9.32 -13.34 33.15
CA THR A 31 -8.38 -12.25 32.91
C THR A 31 -8.17 -12.15 31.40
N ARG A 32 -8.72 -11.08 30.79
CA ARG A 32 -8.41 -10.73 29.41
C ARG A 32 -6.89 -10.54 29.29
N PRO A 33 -6.21 -11.23 28.36
CA PRO A 33 -4.80 -10.97 28.10
C PRO A 33 -4.60 -9.48 27.82
N PRO A 34 -3.53 -8.85 28.33
CA PRO A 34 -3.22 -7.48 27.96
C PRO A 34 -3.10 -7.40 26.42
N PRO A 35 -3.60 -6.34 25.79
CA PRO A 35 -3.40 -6.17 24.36
C PRO A 35 -1.90 -6.18 24.06
N PRO A 36 -1.48 -6.77 22.93
CA PRO A 36 -0.07 -6.73 22.53
C PRO A 36 0.41 -5.27 22.50
N PRO A 37 1.69 -5.01 22.80
CA PRO A 37 2.27 -3.69 22.65
C PRO A 37 1.93 -3.15 21.26
N ALA A 38 1.43 -1.93 21.18
CA ALA A 38 1.16 -1.28 19.91
C ALA A 38 2.45 -1.32 19.08
N GLU A 39 2.41 -1.98 17.92
CA GLU A 39 3.51 -2.05 16.99
C GLU A 39 3.84 -0.61 16.58
N GLN A 40 5.01 -0.13 17.01
CA GLN A 40 5.45 1.22 16.68
C GLN A 40 5.69 1.26 15.18
N ALA A 41 4.79 1.94 14.46
CA ALA A 41 4.97 2.24 13.06
C ALA A 41 6.35 2.92 12.90
N ALA A 42 7.19 2.33 12.04
CA ALA A 42 8.49 2.91 11.74
C ALA A 42 8.33 4.38 11.31
N ALA A 43 9.22 5.24 11.79
CA ALA A 43 9.22 6.64 11.38
C ALA A 43 9.33 6.72 9.85
N ALA A 44 8.50 7.57 9.24
CA ALA A 44 8.56 7.83 7.82
C ALA A 44 9.95 8.39 7.46
N ARG A 45 10.60 7.80 6.46
CA ARG A 45 11.87 8.31 5.94
C ARG A 45 11.64 9.43 4.95
N PRO A 46 12.53 10.44 4.88
CA PRO A 46 12.42 11.48 3.87
C PRO A 46 12.60 10.88 2.47
N PHE A 47 11.81 11.37 1.51
CA PHE A 47 11.82 10.92 0.12
C PHE A 47 13.23 10.91 -0.48
N ALA A 48 14.00 11.97 -0.23
CA ALA A 48 15.37 12.09 -0.73
C ALA A 48 16.27 10.94 -0.28
N GLU A 49 16.16 10.49 0.98
CA GLU A 49 16.94 9.35 1.48
C GLU A 49 16.57 8.06 0.76
N LEU A 50 15.29 7.84 0.48
CA LEU A 50 14.80 6.64 -0.21
C LEU A 50 15.26 6.57 -1.67
N VAL A 51 15.39 7.73 -2.31
CA VAL A 51 15.63 7.88 -3.74
C VAL A 51 17.13 7.96 -4.04
N VAL A 52 17.85 8.82 -3.32
CA VAL A 52 19.32 8.99 -3.48
C VAL A 52 20.06 7.70 -3.13
N ALA A 53 19.65 7.00 -2.07
CA ALA A 53 20.28 5.72 -1.68
C ALA A 53 20.13 4.62 -2.75
N ARG A 54 19.19 4.78 -3.70
CA ARG A 54 18.95 3.84 -4.80
C ARG A 54 19.62 4.28 -6.11
N GLY A 55 20.41 5.36 -6.08
CA GLY A 55 21.10 5.89 -7.26
C GLY A 55 20.14 6.46 -8.30
N ALA A 56 18.99 6.96 -7.87
CA ALA A 56 18.03 7.57 -8.77
C ALA A 56 18.61 8.83 -9.45
N PRO A 57 18.15 9.16 -10.66
CA PRO A 57 18.49 10.43 -11.29
C PRO A 57 18.10 11.62 -10.41
N ASP A 58 18.70 12.78 -10.68
CA ASP A 58 18.44 14.04 -9.95
C ASP A 58 16.95 14.43 -9.91
N ARG A 59 16.16 13.88 -10.84
CA ARG A 59 14.75 14.16 -11.01
C ARG A 59 13.98 12.93 -11.43
N ILE A 60 12.80 12.77 -10.82
CA ILE A 60 11.85 11.71 -11.16
C ILE A 60 10.66 12.35 -11.86
N TYR A 61 10.19 11.71 -12.93
CA TYR A 61 8.96 12.06 -13.64
C TYR A 61 7.94 10.93 -13.43
N PHE A 62 6.69 11.30 -13.22
CA PHE A 62 5.61 10.35 -12.96
C PHE A 62 4.26 10.92 -13.37
N ASP A 63 3.34 10.03 -13.76
CA ASP A 63 1.97 10.42 -14.08
C ASP A 63 1.14 10.56 -12.79
N ALA A 64 0.36 11.64 -12.70
CA ALA A 64 -0.66 11.81 -11.67
C ALA A 64 -1.99 12.18 -12.35
N GLY A 65 -2.88 11.19 -12.46
CA GLY A 65 -4.07 11.33 -13.30
C GLY A 65 -3.69 11.36 -14.78
N ALA A 66 -4.12 12.40 -15.50
CA ALA A 66 -3.79 12.61 -16.91
C ALA A 66 -2.61 13.56 -17.13
N GLU A 67 -1.99 14.05 -16.04
CA GLU A 67 -0.92 15.03 -16.07
C GLU A 67 0.43 14.38 -15.78
N LEU A 68 1.49 14.94 -16.36
CA LEU A 68 2.87 14.60 -16.03
C LEU A 68 3.38 15.52 -14.93
N TRP A 69 3.97 14.92 -13.91
CA TRP A 69 4.55 15.59 -12.76
C TRP A 69 6.02 15.25 -12.60
N THR A 70 6.72 16.09 -11.87
CA THR A 70 8.12 15.88 -11.52
C THR A 70 8.42 16.23 -10.08
N VAL A 71 9.41 15.53 -9.51
CA VAL A 71 9.96 15.82 -8.19
C VAL A 71 11.47 15.71 -8.25
N ALA A 72 12.17 16.67 -7.65
CA ALA A 72 13.62 16.61 -7.52
C ALA A 72 14.00 15.55 -6.46
N ALA A 73 15.07 14.80 -6.69
CA ALA A 73 15.58 13.79 -5.75
C ALA A 73 15.99 14.39 -4.41
N SER A 74 16.27 15.71 -4.35
CA SER A 74 16.51 16.46 -3.12
C SER A 74 15.26 16.60 -2.23
N GLY A 75 14.06 16.22 -2.72
CA GLY A 75 12.82 16.29 -1.95
C GLY A 75 12.11 17.64 -2.04
N SER A 76 12.31 18.40 -3.11
CA SER A 76 11.48 19.59 -3.41
C SER A 76 10.01 19.22 -3.61
N GLU A 77 9.10 20.20 -3.50
CA GLU A 77 7.69 19.96 -3.78
C GLU A 77 7.49 19.47 -5.23
N PRO A 78 6.60 18.49 -5.47
CA PRO A 78 6.26 18.06 -6.81
C PRO A 78 5.68 19.20 -7.64
N GLY A 79 6.13 19.34 -8.88
CA GLY A 79 5.64 20.31 -9.84
C GLY A 79 4.98 19.62 -11.03
N ARG A 80 3.89 20.20 -11.53
CA ARG A 80 3.30 19.75 -12.80
C ARG A 80 4.17 20.21 -13.96
N VAL A 81 4.50 19.28 -14.83
CA VAL A 81 5.32 19.51 -16.04
C VAL A 81 4.44 19.72 -17.25
N PHE A 82 3.42 18.86 -17.42
CA PHE A 82 2.61 18.86 -18.63
C PHE A 82 1.18 18.37 -18.34
N ALA A 83 0.21 18.97 -19.02
CA ALA A 83 -1.16 18.52 -19.06
C ALA A 83 -1.60 18.48 -20.53
N PRO A 84 -2.05 17.32 -21.05
CA PRO A 84 -2.51 17.22 -22.42
C PRO A 84 -3.77 18.08 -22.66
N GLY A 85 -3.96 18.51 -23.90
CA GLY A 85 -5.16 19.23 -24.31
C GLY A 85 -6.41 18.35 -24.29
N SER A 86 -7.58 18.97 -24.47
CA SER A 86 -8.84 18.22 -24.59
C SER A 86 -8.80 17.32 -25.83
N GLY A 87 -9.05 16.02 -25.63
CA GLY A 87 -8.95 15.02 -26.71
C GLY A 87 -7.53 14.51 -26.97
N GLU A 88 -6.56 14.85 -26.12
CA GLU A 88 -5.21 14.32 -26.12
C GLU A 88 -4.94 13.48 -24.87
N SER A 89 -4.01 12.53 -24.97
CA SER A 89 -3.56 11.73 -23.84
C SER A 89 -2.05 11.50 -23.90
N ILE A 90 -1.44 11.43 -22.72
CA ILE A 90 -0.07 10.96 -22.57
C ILE A 90 -0.08 9.44 -22.74
N VAL A 91 0.70 8.93 -23.69
CA VAL A 91 0.82 7.49 -23.96
C VAL A 91 2.22 6.95 -23.71
N GLY A 92 3.20 7.83 -23.50
CA GLY A 92 4.55 7.45 -23.14
C GLY A 92 5.38 8.63 -22.63
N VAL A 93 6.29 8.34 -21.72
CA VAL A 93 7.19 9.34 -21.12
C VAL A 93 8.59 8.73 -21.05
N SER A 94 9.59 9.51 -21.45
CA SER A 94 11.00 9.11 -21.37
C SER A 94 11.85 10.27 -20.88
N PRO A 95 12.32 10.23 -19.62
CA PRO A 95 13.25 11.21 -19.09
C PRO A 95 14.62 11.11 -19.76
N SER A 96 15.27 12.25 -19.95
CA SER A 96 16.70 12.31 -20.29
C SER A 96 17.55 11.67 -19.18
N PRO A 97 18.74 11.11 -19.50
CA PRO A 97 19.63 10.55 -18.49
C PRO A 97 20.05 11.54 -17.39
N SER A 98 20.18 12.81 -17.73
CA SER A 98 20.47 13.92 -16.81
C SER A 98 19.25 14.37 -16.00
N GLY A 99 18.03 14.02 -16.42
CA GLY A 99 16.80 14.45 -15.76
C GLY A 99 16.48 15.93 -15.91
N ASP A 100 17.16 16.66 -16.80
CA ASP A 100 16.92 18.07 -17.12
C ASP A 100 15.81 18.24 -18.17
N GLN A 101 15.44 17.18 -18.88
CA GLN A 101 14.40 17.18 -19.91
C GLN A 101 13.62 15.87 -19.90
N VAL A 102 12.40 15.91 -20.42
CA VAL A 102 11.55 14.73 -20.63
C VAL A 102 10.90 14.75 -22.01
N ALA A 103 10.94 13.62 -22.70
CA ALA A 103 10.16 13.39 -23.91
C ALA A 103 8.79 12.82 -23.55
N VAL A 104 7.72 13.41 -24.08
CA VAL A 104 6.33 13.02 -23.85
C VAL A 104 5.69 12.68 -25.19
N LEU A 105 5.24 11.44 -25.35
CA LEU A 105 4.44 11.01 -26.50
C LEU A 105 2.97 11.31 -26.19
N VAL A 106 2.37 12.17 -27.02
CA VAL A 106 0.98 12.58 -26.91
C VAL A 106 0.20 12.00 -28.08
N ALA A 107 -0.91 11.33 -27.81
CA ALA A 107 -1.84 10.84 -28.82
C ALA A 107 -3.10 11.70 -28.83
N SER A 108 -3.53 12.10 -30.02
CA SER A 108 -4.78 12.83 -30.24
C SER A 108 -5.90 11.86 -30.64
N ALA A 109 -7.14 12.19 -30.29
CA ALA A 109 -8.32 11.38 -30.61
C ALA A 109 -8.57 11.18 -32.12
N ASP A 110 -7.99 12.04 -32.96
CA ASP A 110 -8.03 11.91 -34.43
C ASP A 110 -6.94 10.97 -34.99
N GLY A 111 -6.22 10.26 -34.12
CA GLY A 111 -5.21 9.27 -34.49
C GLY A 111 -3.83 9.86 -34.77
N ARG A 112 -3.63 11.17 -34.59
CA ARG A 112 -2.30 11.79 -34.66
C ARG A 112 -1.51 11.55 -33.39
N SER A 113 -0.19 11.62 -33.49
CA SER A 113 0.70 11.60 -32.33
C SER A 113 1.87 12.55 -32.54
N SER A 114 2.26 13.20 -31.45
CA SER A 114 3.39 14.12 -31.41
C SER A 114 4.29 13.77 -30.24
N VAL A 115 5.60 13.98 -30.40
CA VAL A 115 6.56 13.90 -29.29
C VAL A 115 6.93 15.32 -28.87
N LEU A 116 6.78 15.62 -27.59
CA LEU A 116 7.12 16.90 -26.99
C LEU A 116 8.36 16.72 -26.13
N VAL A 117 9.35 17.61 -26.25
CA VAL A 117 10.48 17.68 -25.33
C VAL A 117 10.24 18.86 -24.39
N ILE A 118 10.17 18.59 -23.09
CA ILE A 118 9.74 19.55 -22.08
C ILE A 118 10.79 19.65 -20.97
N ALA A 119 11.09 20.87 -20.55
CA ALA A 119 11.93 21.18 -19.40
C ALA A 119 11.18 20.89 -18.07
N PRO A 120 11.88 20.83 -16.92
CA PRO A 120 11.27 20.44 -15.65
C PRO A 120 10.30 21.49 -15.08
N ASP A 121 10.43 22.73 -15.53
CA ASP A 121 9.52 23.84 -15.20
C ASP A 121 8.27 23.87 -16.10
N GLY A 122 8.15 22.91 -17.02
CA GLY A 122 7.05 22.82 -17.98
C GLY A 122 7.27 23.63 -19.27
N ALA A 123 8.43 24.26 -19.46
CA ALA A 123 8.73 24.95 -20.71
C ALA A 123 8.88 23.94 -21.85
N LEU A 124 8.13 24.13 -22.93
CA LEU A 124 8.23 23.34 -24.15
C LEU A 124 9.51 23.73 -24.92
N ILE A 125 10.39 22.76 -25.16
CA ILE A 125 11.67 22.94 -25.85
C ILE A 125 11.50 22.62 -27.34
N GLU A 126 10.90 21.48 -27.65
CA GLU A 126 10.80 20.97 -29.02
C GLU A 126 9.53 20.16 -29.26
N VAL A 127 9.05 20.17 -30.49
CA VAL A 127 7.86 19.42 -30.94
C VAL A 127 8.20 18.64 -32.19
N PHE A 128 7.87 17.35 -32.19
CA PHE A 128 7.99 16.46 -33.34
C PHE A 128 6.61 15.96 -33.76
N ASP A 129 6.04 16.59 -34.79
CA ASP A 129 4.66 16.35 -35.27
C ASP A 129 4.53 15.24 -36.33
N ARG A 130 5.60 14.47 -36.62
CA ARG A 130 5.60 13.51 -37.73
C ARG A 130 5.77 12.04 -37.32
N ILE A 131 4.66 11.31 -37.50
CA ILE A 131 4.53 9.93 -38.01
C ILE A 131 5.05 8.82 -37.09
N LEU A 132 4.18 8.33 -36.21
CA LEU A 132 4.07 6.89 -35.99
C LEU A 132 2.66 6.47 -36.41
N PRO A 133 2.50 5.60 -37.43
CA PRO A 133 1.21 4.93 -37.59
C PRO A 133 0.88 4.19 -36.29
N PRO A 134 -0.40 4.07 -35.91
CA PRO A 134 -0.77 3.30 -34.73
C PRO A 134 -0.11 1.92 -34.81
N PRO A 135 0.44 1.38 -33.70
CA PRO A 135 1.00 0.05 -33.72
C PRO A 135 -0.07 -0.89 -34.28
N ALA A 136 0.24 -1.53 -35.40
CA ALA A 136 -0.66 -2.48 -36.03
C ALA A 136 -1.07 -3.45 -34.93
N ALA A 137 -2.37 -3.52 -34.64
CA ALA A 137 -2.90 -4.50 -33.70
C ALA A 137 -2.31 -5.85 -34.10
N MET A 138 -1.49 -6.43 -33.22
CA MET A 138 -1.01 -7.79 -33.39
C MET A 138 -2.25 -8.67 -33.35
N VAL A 139 -2.82 -8.94 -34.52
CA VAL A 139 -3.74 -10.04 -34.71
C VAL A 139 -2.88 -11.29 -34.54
N ALA A 140 -2.93 -11.84 -33.33
CA ALA A 140 -2.38 -13.17 -33.08
C ALA A 140 -3.14 -14.20 -33.94
N PRO A 141 -2.44 -15.19 -34.52
CA PRO A 141 -3.04 -16.25 -35.33
C PRO A 141 -3.94 -17.18 -34.52
#